data_AF-I7JB20-F1
#
_entry.id   AF-I7JB20-F1
#
_cell.length_a   1.000
_cell.length_b   1.000
_cell.length_c   1.000
_cell.angle_alpha   90.00
_cell.angle_beta   90.00
_cell.angle_gamma   90.00
#
_symmetry.space_group_name_H-M   'P 1'
#
loop_
_entity.id
_entity.type
_entity.pdbx_description
1 polymer ?
#
loop_
_entity_poly.entity_id
_entity_poly.type
_entity_poly.pdbx_seq_one_letter_code
_entity_poly.pdbx_strand_id
1 'polypeptide(L)'
;MRIFLTYCSWQKNDSFKKSNEAVTPDKLYTSERIQKFIKACKEAGAFWAIFSDEYGVWFPGERRGWYDKPPDEVTPAEFEQLVSRAEKSLEKYEIFFYGDTGDSKFHPLHQNLIERLKDAGLKITLFNDLGDIASLAHGIDDVYNPQSGVLFLTICSFGKAEEGFPYYNEDNTICARYLPDRRDQIVSRRKEVLKALHQGDILFDKADQRNHPYNQNLVRGRDFGGFEEGFYLPALWRYEGRFYQNLKVRGKRVVLNSGHHFLILSGLYGAIIPVDPVQLYSIPLYDDDPVQRIWRDDDFLTEVLFDYVKSLSIRRIFDFTGIYYYRDLINWQCFKGMVAENGVECDVLHVFSPVGAGDNALPAFGESIAQQLIHYTEEQLCSINPEDSIGNVYFRAIHGAREGLVSDFPTDEPMIALEKITDPDAKKILASADRATIHSYRNPNNPPDAGSSLIWQYGKGLEKLLHQEITRKVGGQLRRAYGGGIPQSVRYRPREEGRLWKSFWYSHQVSAKQITLGQWARLSDDLIKYPENPFAIKLRQLLGQGSSGRYIEVMEKCGLVEEIRNEAVHPKVISFEIGMEERKKIVPTINATIDLIYPESS
;
A
#
# COMPACT_ATOMS: atom_id res chain seq x y z
N MET A 1 -12.43 -0.76 -23.98
CA MET A 1 -11.13 -0.56 -24.66
C MET A 1 -11.18 -1.23 -26.02
N ARG A 2 -10.53 -0.66 -27.04
CA ARG A 2 -10.40 -1.26 -28.38
C ARG A 2 -8.98 -1.78 -28.58
N ILE A 3 -8.82 -2.94 -29.21
CA ILE A 3 -7.52 -3.52 -29.55
C ILE A 3 -7.49 -3.98 -31.00
N PHE A 4 -6.37 -3.74 -31.66
CA PHE A 4 -6.11 -4.17 -33.02
C PHE A 4 -5.24 -5.42 -32.99
N LEU A 5 -5.67 -6.47 -33.69
CA LEU A 5 -4.94 -7.73 -33.78
C LEU A 5 -4.56 -8.01 -35.22
N THR A 6 -3.43 -8.69 -35.40
CA THR A 6 -3.07 -9.31 -36.66
C THR A 6 -2.43 -10.67 -36.40
N TYR A 7 -2.47 -11.58 -37.36
CA TYR A 7 -1.87 -12.91 -37.21
C TYR A 7 -0.36 -12.88 -37.51
N CYS A 8 0.39 -13.84 -36.94
CA CYS A 8 1.84 -13.92 -37.08
C CYS A 8 2.31 -14.24 -38.51
N SER A 9 3.63 -14.26 -38.70
CA SER A 9 4.26 -14.64 -39.98
C SER A 9 5.47 -15.54 -39.75
N TRP A 10 5.78 -16.37 -40.74
CA TRP A 10 7.01 -17.17 -40.74
C TRP A 10 8.28 -16.30 -40.82
N GLN A 11 8.20 -15.11 -41.43
CA GLN A 11 9.30 -14.16 -41.54
C GLN A 11 9.64 -13.55 -40.17
N LYS A 12 10.76 -14.01 -39.59
CA LYS A 12 11.28 -13.58 -38.30
C LYS A 12 12.77 -13.24 -38.42
N ASN A 13 13.30 -12.50 -37.45
CA ASN A 13 14.72 -12.23 -37.38
C ASN A 13 15.48 -13.43 -36.79
N ASP A 14 16.14 -14.20 -37.64
CA ASP A 14 16.89 -15.41 -37.27
C ASP A 14 18.16 -15.14 -36.44
N SER A 15 18.59 -13.89 -36.27
CA SER A 15 19.66 -13.59 -35.31
C SER A 15 19.30 -14.03 -33.89
N PHE A 16 18.01 -13.96 -33.53
CA PHE A 16 17.51 -14.36 -32.21
C PHE A 16 17.35 -15.87 -32.05
N LYS A 17 17.25 -16.62 -33.15
CA LYS A 17 17.21 -18.09 -33.14
C LYS A 17 18.46 -18.69 -32.49
N LYS A 18 19.62 -18.05 -32.72
CA LYS A 18 20.92 -18.51 -32.20
C LYS A 18 21.24 -17.98 -30.81
N SER A 19 20.82 -16.75 -30.49
CA SER A 19 21.14 -16.12 -29.20
C SER A 19 20.24 -16.60 -28.06
N ASN A 20 19.08 -17.20 -28.38
CA ASN A 20 18.03 -17.53 -27.41
C ASN A 20 17.56 -16.32 -26.58
N GLU A 21 17.72 -15.12 -27.13
CA GLU A 21 17.31 -13.88 -26.49
C GLU A 21 15.79 -13.71 -26.62
N ALA A 22 15.12 -13.40 -25.50
CA ALA A 22 13.72 -13.03 -25.52
C ALA A 22 13.55 -11.58 -26.01
N VAL A 23 12.73 -11.38 -27.04
CA VAL A 23 12.53 -10.07 -27.68
C VAL A 23 11.05 -9.73 -27.79
N THR A 24 10.72 -8.46 -28.05
CA THR A 24 9.35 -7.99 -28.29
C THR A 24 8.88 -8.35 -29.70
N PRO A 25 7.55 -8.41 -29.96
CA PRO A 25 7.03 -8.87 -31.26
C PRO A 25 7.44 -7.96 -32.42
N ASP A 26 7.60 -6.65 -32.18
CA ASP A 26 8.05 -5.68 -33.20
C ASP A 26 9.52 -5.86 -33.60
N LYS A 27 10.34 -6.50 -32.75
CA LYS A 27 11.72 -6.88 -33.06
C LYS A 27 11.82 -8.27 -33.69
N LEU A 28 10.92 -9.20 -33.31
CA LEU A 28 10.97 -10.56 -33.82
C LEU A 28 10.47 -10.67 -35.27
N TYR A 29 9.25 -10.19 -35.55
CA TYR A 29 8.62 -10.39 -36.86
C TYR A 29 9.16 -9.38 -37.87
N THR A 30 9.61 -9.84 -39.03
CA THR A 30 10.21 -8.97 -40.07
C THR A 30 9.31 -8.79 -41.29
N SER A 31 8.13 -9.42 -41.33
CA SER A 31 7.23 -9.29 -42.47
C SER A 31 6.71 -7.86 -42.64
N GLU A 32 6.65 -7.41 -43.89
CA GLU A 32 6.18 -6.07 -44.24
C GLU A 32 4.75 -5.83 -43.75
N ARG A 33 3.88 -6.84 -43.81
CA ARG A 33 2.49 -6.79 -43.30
C ARG A 33 2.46 -6.44 -41.81
N ILE A 34 3.20 -7.17 -40.98
CA ILE A 34 3.22 -6.98 -39.53
C ILE A 34 3.88 -5.64 -39.18
N GLN A 35 4.99 -5.30 -39.84
CA GLN A 35 5.69 -4.04 -39.59
C GLN A 35 4.85 -2.82 -39.95
N LYS A 36 4.12 -2.84 -41.09
CA LYS A 36 3.17 -1.79 -41.46
C LYS A 36 2.00 -1.68 -40.48
N PHE A 37 1.46 -2.82 -40.05
CA PHE A 37 0.39 -2.87 -39.05
C PHE A 37 0.84 -2.25 -37.71
N ILE A 38 2.00 -2.66 -37.19
CA ILE A 38 2.54 -2.12 -35.94
C ILE A 38 2.80 -0.62 -36.07
N LYS A 39 3.36 -0.17 -37.20
CA LYS A 39 3.60 1.25 -37.47
C LYS A 39 2.29 2.05 -37.44
N ALA A 40 1.26 1.60 -38.15
CA ALA A 40 -0.05 2.26 -38.18
C ALA A 40 -0.69 2.34 -36.78
N CYS A 41 -0.62 1.26 -36.00
CA CYS A 41 -1.09 1.26 -34.61
C CYS A 41 -0.29 2.23 -33.73
N LYS A 42 1.05 2.30 -33.88
CA LYS A 42 1.91 3.24 -33.15
C LYS A 42 1.58 4.70 -33.48
N GLU A 43 1.39 5.02 -34.75
CA GLU A 43 1.02 6.36 -35.22
C GLU A 43 -0.38 6.79 -34.71
N ALA A 44 -1.32 5.85 -34.60
CA ALA A 44 -2.65 6.09 -34.06
C ALA A 44 -2.73 6.05 -32.52
N GLY A 45 -1.65 5.68 -31.81
CA GLY A 45 -1.70 5.43 -30.36
C GLY A 45 -2.65 4.30 -29.96
N ALA A 46 -2.92 3.36 -30.89
CA ALA A 46 -3.89 2.30 -30.73
C ALA A 46 -3.30 1.10 -29.98
N PHE A 47 -4.08 0.47 -29.10
CA PHE A 47 -3.69 -0.79 -28.48
C PHE A 47 -3.62 -1.89 -29.55
N TRP A 48 -2.53 -2.68 -29.56
CA TRP A 48 -2.35 -3.72 -30.57
C TRP A 48 -1.67 -4.97 -30.02
N ALA A 49 -1.92 -6.12 -30.66
CA ALA A 49 -1.23 -7.37 -30.36
C ALA A 49 -1.05 -8.22 -31.62
N ILE A 50 -0.15 -9.19 -31.56
CA ILE A 50 0.01 -10.21 -32.61
C ILE A 50 -0.57 -11.53 -32.10
N PHE A 51 -1.43 -12.18 -32.89
CA PHE A 51 -1.81 -13.56 -32.62
C PHE A 51 -0.74 -14.51 -33.14
N SER A 52 -0.07 -15.21 -32.24
CA SER A 52 0.97 -16.19 -32.51
C SER A 52 0.44 -17.62 -32.41
N ASP A 53 0.81 -18.46 -33.37
CA ASP A 53 0.45 -19.88 -33.40
C ASP A 53 1.03 -20.71 -32.23
N GLU A 54 2.15 -20.28 -31.63
CA GLU A 54 2.73 -20.88 -30.41
C GLU A 54 2.18 -20.25 -29.11
N TYR A 55 2.18 -18.91 -29.09
CA TYR A 55 2.11 -18.12 -27.88
C TYR A 55 0.73 -17.53 -27.57
N GLY A 56 -0.22 -17.62 -28.51
CA GLY A 56 -1.51 -16.95 -28.43
C GLY A 56 -1.37 -15.44 -28.66
N VAL A 57 -2.11 -14.64 -27.92
CA VAL A 57 -2.04 -13.18 -28.00
C VAL A 57 -0.71 -12.70 -27.42
N TRP A 58 0.07 -12.01 -28.24
CA TRP A 58 1.37 -11.47 -27.89
C TRP A 58 1.34 -9.94 -27.89
N PHE A 59 1.40 -9.35 -26.70
CA PHE A 59 1.34 -7.91 -26.49
C PHE A 59 2.71 -7.22 -26.69
N PRO A 60 2.74 -5.89 -26.94
CA PRO A 60 3.95 -5.17 -27.34
C PRO A 60 5.09 -5.21 -26.32
N GLY A 61 4.76 -5.17 -25.03
CA GLY A 61 5.76 -5.21 -23.94
C GLY A 61 6.24 -6.60 -23.54
N GLU A 62 5.64 -7.66 -24.06
CA GLU A 62 6.02 -9.02 -23.71
C GLU A 62 7.25 -9.47 -24.48
N ARG A 63 8.22 -10.04 -23.77
CA ARG A 63 9.43 -10.62 -24.37
C ARG A 63 9.31 -12.13 -24.42
N ARG A 64 9.43 -12.72 -25.61
CA ARG A 64 9.41 -14.18 -25.80
C ARG A 64 10.58 -14.63 -26.67
N GLY A 65 10.97 -15.89 -26.54
CA GLY A 65 12.03 -16.49 -27.35
C GLY A 65 11.64 -16.63 -28.82
N TRP A 66 12.64 -16.82 -29.68
CA TRP A 66 12.41 -17.18 -31.08
C TRP A 66 11.74 -18.58 -31.14
N TYR A 67 10.77 -18.76 -32.04
CA TYR A 67 10.02 -20.02 -32.17
C TYR A 67 9.74 -20.38 -33.64
N ASP A 68 9.62 -21.69 -33.91
CA ASP A 68 9.21 -22.26 -35.20
C ASP A 68 7.99 -23.15 -34.99
N LYS A 69 6.80 -22.54 -35.08
CA LYS A 69 5.52 -23.25 -35.00
C LYS A 69 4.67 -22.79 -36.18
N PRO A 70 4.58 -23.59 -37.26
CA PRO A 70 3.67 -23.30 -38.37
C PRO A 70 2.23 -23.65 -37.96
N PRO A 71 1.23 -22.98 -38.55
CA PRO A 71 -0.17 -23.18 -38.16
C PRO A 71 -0.68 -24.60 -38.49
N ASP A 72 -0.11 -25.27 -39.49
CA ASP A 72 -0.43 -26.67 -39.83
C ASP A 72 0.03 -27.69 -38.77
N GLU A 73 0.97 -27.32 -37.91
CA GLU A 73 1.48 -28.19 -36.83
C GLU A 73 0.76 -27.97 -35.49
N VAL A 74 -0.22 -27.06 -35.45
CA VAL A 74 -1.03 -26.84 -34.25
C VAL A 74 -2.03 -27.98 -34.12
N THR A 75 -1.85 -28.80 -33.09
CA THR A 75 -2.76 -29.89 -32.76
C THR A 75 -4.10 -29.36 -32.24
N PRO A 76 -5.18 -30.16 -32.27
CA PRO A 76 -6.47 -29.74 -31.72
C PRO A 76 -6.40 -29.33 -30.24
N ALA A 77 -5.57 -30.01 -29.44
CA ALA A 77 -5.39 -29.68 -28.02
C ALA A 77 -4.66 -28.34 -27.83
N GLU A 78 -3.62 -28.06 -28.63
CA GLU A 78 -2.94 -26.77 -28.63
C GLU A 78 -3.87 -25.65 -29.09
N PHE A 79 -4.69 -25.90 -30.11
CA PHE A 79 -5.68 -24.94 -30.59
C PHE A 79 -6.68 -24.53 -29.49
N GLU A 80 -7.23 -25.49 -28.74
CA GLU A 80 -8.13 -25.15 -27.61
C GLU A 80 -7.40 -24.36 -26.50
N GLN A 81 -6.10 -24.60 -26.29
CA GLN A 81 -5.30 -23.77 -25.39
C GLN A 81 -5.13 -22.35 -25.92
N LEU A 82 -4.91 -22.18 -27.23
CA LEU A 82 -4.82 -20.85 -27.85
C LEU A 82 -6.15 -20.09 -27.72
N VAL A 83 -7.27 -20.76 -27.97
CA VAL A 83 -8.63 -20.20 -27.79
C VAL A 83 -8.82 -19.76 -26.34
N SER A 84 -8.62 -20.65 -25.37
CA SER A 84 -8.81 -20.32 -23.94
C SER A 84 -7.93 -19.17 -23.46
N ARG A 85 -6.67 -19.12 -23.90
CA ARG A 85 -5.76 -18.01 -23.58
C ARG A 85 -6.22 -16.70 -24.24
N ALA A 86 -6.62 -16.76 -25.51
CA ALA A 86 -7.08 -15.59 -26.24
C ALA A 86 -8.39 -15.03 -25.67
N GLU A 87 -9.36 -15.87 -25.31
CA GLU A 87 -10.59 -15.46 -24.62
C GLU A 87 -10.26 -14.66 -23.36
N LYS A 88 -9.42 -15.22 -22.49
CA LYS A 88 -9.02 -14.57 -21.23
C LYS A 88 -8.25 -13.26 -21.47
N SER A 89 -7.33 -13.23 -22.43
CA SER A 89 -6.53 -12.02 -22.72
C SER A 89 -7.35 -10.92 -23.40
N LEU A 90 -8.42 -11.28 -24.12
CA LEU A 90 -9.16 -10.36 -24.97
C LEU A 90 -10.54 -9.97 -24.43
N GLU A 91 -11.06 -10.61 -23.38
CA GLU A 91 -12.42 -10.40 -22.85
C GLU A 91 -12.76 -8.93 -22.53
N LYS A 92 -11.76 -8.13 -22.15
CA LYS A 92 -11.95 -6.71 -21.81
C LYS A 92 -11.97 -5.78 -23.02
N TYR A 93 -11.56 -6.27 -24.18
CA TYR A 93 -11.41 -5.48 -25.40
C TYR A 93 -12.57 -5.71 -26.38
N GLU A 94 -12.88 -4.67 -27.15
CA GLU A 94 -13.48 -4.80 -28.47
C GLU A 94 -12.33 -4.99 -29.47
N ILE A 95 -12.45 -5.98 -30.35
CA ILE A 95 -11.33 -6.48 -31.15
C ILE A 95 -11.54 -6.11 -32.61
N PHE A 96 -10.54 -5.46 -33.20
CA PHE A 96 -10.42 -5.21 -34.63
C PHE A 96 -9.33 -6.10 -35.19
N PHE A 97 -9.70 -7.12 -35.95
CA PHE A 97 -8.76 -8.10 -36.48
C PHE A 97 -8.39 -7.78 -37.92
N TYR A 98 -7.12 -7.46 -38.15
CA TYR A 98 -6.56 -7.16 -39.46
C TYR A 98 -6.28 -8.45 -40.22
N GLY A 99 -7.07 -8.69 -41.25
CA GLY A 99 -6.98 -9.86 -42.10
C GLY A 99 -8.09 -9.89 -43.13
N ASP A 100 -7.83 -10.57 -44.24
CA ASP A 100 -8.82 -10.78 -45.29
C ASP A 100 -9.15 -12.27 -45.35
N THR A 101 -10.32 -12.67 -44.86
CA THR A 101 -10.80 -14.07 -44.93
C THR A 101 -11.09 -14.51 -46.36
N GLY A 102 -11.18 -13.59 -47.32
CA GLY A 102 -11.26 -13.88 -48.74
C GLY A 102 -9.90 -14.11 -49.40
N ASP A 103 -8.78 -13.80 -48.73
CA ASP A 103 -7.44 -14.10 -49.22
C ASP A 103 -7.14 -15.59 -49.03
N SER A 104 -6.82 -16.27 -50.13
CA SER A 104 -6.32 -17.65 -50.16
C SER A 104 -5.14 -17.94 -49.23
N LYS A 105 -4.42 -16.90 -48.78
CA LYS A 105 -3.29 -17.00 -47.84
C LYS A 105 -3.70 -16.84 -46.37
N PHE A 106 -4.96 -16.54 -46.09
CA PHE A 106 -5.48 -16.50 -44.74
C PHE A 106 -5.71 -17.92 -44.22
N HIS A 107 -4.95 -18.31 -43.20
CA HIS A 107 -4.89 -19.70 -42.79
C HIS A 107 -6.20 -20.13 -42.08
N PRO A 108 -6.73 -21.33 -42.34
CA PRO A 108 -7.95 -21.83 -41.68
C PRO A 108 -7.88 -21.80 -40.15
N LEU A 109 -6.69 -22.01 -39.57
CA LEU A 109 -6.46 -21.89 -38.13
C LEU A 109 -6.88 -20.52 -37.57
N HIS A 110 -6.52 -19.42 -38.25
CA HIS A 110 -6.87 -18.07 -37.81
C HIS A 110 -8.36 -17.78 -38.00
N GLN A 111 -8.97 -18.31 -39.07
CA GLN A 111 -10.42 -18.22 -39.28
C GLN A 111 -11.19 -18.95 -38.16
N ASN A 112 -10.82 -20.20 -37.89
CA ASN A 112 -11.42 -21.01 -36.85
C ASN A 112 -11.27 -20.36 -35.47
N LEU A 113 -10.11 -19.76 -35.17
CA LEU A 113 -9.92 -19.00 -33.93
C LEU A 113 -10.93 -17.86 -33.84
N ILE A 114 -11.05 -17.02 -34.88
CA ILE A 114 -11.97 -15.88 -34.88
C ILE A 114 -13.41 -16.34 -34.68
N GLU A 115 -13.83 -17.41 -35.35
CA GLU A 115 -15.15 -18.00 -35.20
C GLU A 115 -15.38 -18.48 -33.76
N ARG A 116 -14.43 -19.24 -33.18
CA ARG A 116 -14.51 -19.71 -31.79
C ARG A 116 -14.59 -18.57 -30.77
N LEU A 117 -13.79 -17.52 -30.95
CA LEU A 117 -13.83 -16.35 -30.07
C LEU A 117 -15.15 -15.58 -30.20
N LYS A 118 -15.72 -15.48 -31.42
CA LYS A 118 -17.06 -14.91 -31.62
C LYS A 118 -18.14 -15.76 -30.93
N ASP A 119 -18.04 -17.08 -31.04
CA ASP A 119 -18.96 -18.02 -30.36
C ASP A 119 -18.88 -17.90 -28.84
N ALA A 120 -17.69 -17.59 -28.30
CA ALA A 120 -17.48 -17.27 -26.88
C ALA A 120 -17.99 -15.87 -26.48
N GLY A 121 -18.54 -15.10 -27.41
CA GLY A 121 -19.18 -13.80 -27.16
C GLY A 121 -18.25 -12.60 -27.29
N LEU A 122 -17.03 -12.77 -27.80
CA LEU A 122 -16.12 -11.64 -28.03
C LEU A 122 -16.57 -10.83 -29.26
N LYS A 123 -16.53 -9.51 -29.13
CA LYS A 123 -16.86 -8.58 -30.23
C LYS A 123 -15.66 -8.44 -31.16
N ILE A 124 -15.68 -9.15 -32.28
CA ILE A 124 -14.60 -9.13 -33.28
C ILE A 124 -15.11 -8.57 -34.61
N THR A 125 -14.50 -7.47 -35.04
CA THR A 125 -14.71 -6.83 -36.34
C THR A 125 -13.48 -7.09 -37.22
N LEU A 126 -13.68 -7.65 -38.42
CA LEU A 126 -12.61 -7.81 -39.40
C LEU A 126 -12.42 -6.50 -40.18
N PHE A 127 -11.17 -6.17 -40.49
CA PHE A 127 -10.84 -5.05 -41.39
C PHE A 127 -9.58 -5.37 -42.19
N ASN A 128 -9.43 -4.73 -43.36
CA ASN A 128 -8.35 -5.02 -44.30
C ASN A 128 -7.60 -3.77 -44.82
N ASP A 129 -8.00 -2.57 -44.42
CA ASP A 129 -7.27 -1.33 -44.69
C ASP A 129 -6.60 -0.80 -43.40
N LEU A 130 -5.28 -0.67 -43.42
CA LEU A 130 -4.53 -0.08 -42.31
C LEU A 130 -4.84 1.41 -42.10
N GLY A 131 -5.33 2.11 -43.12
CA GLY A 131 -5.77 3.49 -43.02
C GLY A 131 -6.95 3.69 -42.07
N ASP A 132 -7.76 2.65 -41.86
CA ASP A 132 -8.94 2.71 -40.99
C ASP A 132 -8.56 2.75 -39.50
N ILE A 133 -7.36 2.30 -39.12
CA ILE A 133 -6.93 2.14 -37.72
C ILE A 133 -7.12 3.43 -36.93
N ALA A 134 -6.71 4.58 -37.48
CA ALA A 134 -6.83 5.86 -36.79
C ALA A 134 -8.32 6.20 -36.50
N SER A 135 -9.20 6.03 -37.49
CA SER A 135 -10.63 6.30 -37.30
C SER A 135 -11.30 5.33 -36.33
N LEU A 136 -10.91 4.05 -36.37
CA LEU A 136 -11.43 2.99 -35.51
C LEU A 136 -10.90 3.09 -34.07
N ALA A 137 -9.71 3.63 -33.86
CA ALA A 137 -9.12 3.78 -32.54
C ALA A 137 -9.81 4.87 -31.70
N HIS A 138 -10.35 5.91 -32.34
CA HIS A 138 -10.91 7.10 -31.69
C HIS A 138 -12.44 7.08 -31.49
N GLY A 139 -13.10 5.92 -31.50
CA GLY A 139 -14.54 5.88 -31.22
C GLY A 139 -14.90 6.15 -29.76
N ILE A 140 -16.17 6.54 -29.56
CA ILE A 140 -16.69 7.35 -28.43
C ILE A 140 -16.84 6.59 -27.09
N ASP A 141 -16.61 5.28 -27.02
CA ASP A 141 -17.33 4.45 -26.04
C ASP A 141 -16.74 4.36 -24.61
N ASP A 142 -15.58 4.96 -24.30
CA ASP A 142 -14.94 4.86 -22.96
C ASP A 142 -14.32 6.20 -22.49
N VAL A 143 -15.01 7.34 -22.69
CA VAL A 143 -14.50 8.65 -22.23
C VAL A 143 -14.87 8.88 -20.76
N TYR A 144 -13.87 8.80 -19.88
CA TYR A 144 -14.04 9.19 -18.48
C TYR A 144 -14.22 10.72 -18.37
N ASN A 145 -15.46 11.16 -18.15
CA ASN A 145 -15.82 12.56 -18.01
C ASN A 145 -16.85 12.76 -16.88
N PRO A 146 -16.43 12.64 -15.61
CA PRO A 146 -17.31 12.85 -14.48
C PRO A 146 -17.75 14.31 -14.36
N GLN A 147 -18.99 14.53 -13.92
CA GLN A 147 -19.63 15.85 -13.80
C GLN A 147 -20.45 16.01 -12.51
N SER A 148 -20.75 14.92 -11.80
CA SER A 148 -21.52 14.99 -10.55
C SER A 148 -20.68 15.46 -9.37
N GLY A 149 -21.28 16.01 -8.33
CA GLY A 149 -20.62 16.27 -7.04
C GLY A 149 -20.35 15.03 -6.17
N VAL A 150 -20.29 13.81 -6.72
CA VAL A 150 -20.01 12.58 -5.95
C VAL A 150 -18.67 11.98 -6.33
N LEU A 151 -17.89 11.60 -5.30
CA LEU A 151 -16.60 10.93 -5.43
C LEU A 151 -16.62 9.55 -4.75
N PHE A 152 -16.29 8.51 -5.51
CA PHE A 152 -15.89 7.20 -4.99
C PHE A 152 -14.38 7.14 -4.82
N LEU A 153 -13.90 7.03 -3.58
CA LEU A 153 -12.47 6.89 -3.26
C LEU A 153 -12.16 5.43 -2.97
N THR A 154 -11.24 4.83 -3.71
CA THR A 154 -10.81 3.43 -3.50
C THR A 154 -9.28 3.32 -3.57
N ILE A 155 -8.78 2.09 -3.61
CA ILE A 155 -7.35 1.78 -3.58
C ILE A 155 -6.92 1.01 -4.82
N CYS A 156 -5.62 1.05 -5.11
CA CYS A 156 -5.00 0.26 -6.15
C CYS A 156 -5.08 -1.24 -5.80
N SER A 157 -4.47 -2.07 -6.64
CA SER A 157 -4.52 -3.52 -6.47
C SER A 157 -3.14 -4.13 -6.39
N PHE A 158 -3.00 -5.19 -5.59
CA PHE A 158 -1.86 -6.09 -5.68
C PHE A 158 -1.83 -6.79 -7.06
N GLY A 159 -2.87 -7.58 -7.36
CA GLY A 159 -3.03 -8.25 -8.66
C GLY A 159 -3.23 -7.25 -9.80
N LYS A 160 -2.45 -7.41 -10.87
CA LYS A 160 -2.48 -6.51 -12.02
C LYS A 160 -2.41 -7.30 -13.32
N ALA A 161 -3.10 -6.80 -14.33
CA ALA A 161 -2.90 -7.21 -15.71
C ALA A 161 -1.43 -6.98 -16.07
N GLU A 162 -0.77 -7.93 -16.74
CA GLU A 162 0.67 -7.86 -17.02
C GLU A 162 1.00 -7.20 -18.36
N GLU A 163 0.05 -7.15 -19.29
CA GLU A 163 0.27 -6.56 -20.60
C GLU A 163 0.44 -5.04 -20.52
N GLY A 164 0.97 -4.43 -21.58
CA GLY A 164 1.05 -2.98 -21.63
C GLY A 164 1.49 -2.48 -23.00
N PHE A 165 1.28 -1.18 -23.19
CA PHE A 165 1.48 -0.53 -24.48
C PHE A 165 2.42 0.68 -24.32
N PRO A 166 3.27 0.98 -25.31
CA PRO A 166 4.27 2.05 -25.21
C PRO A 166 3.67 3.45 -25.36
N TYR A 167 2.41 3.64 -24.94
CA TYR A 167 1.66 4.89 -25.12
C TYR A 167 1.36 5.52 -23.77
N TYR A 168 1.90 6.71 -23.57
CA TYR A 168 1.60 7.56 -22.43
C TYR A 168 0.82 8.78 -22.92
N ASN A 169 -0.48 8.80 -22.65
CA ASN A 169 -1.32 9.96 -22.94
C ASN A 169 -1.38 10.87 -21.71
N GLU A 170 -0.68 12.00 -21.77
CA GLU A 170 -0.60 12.98 -20.70
C GLU A 170 -1.95 13.63 -20.40
N ASP A 171 -2.78 13.86 -21.43
CA ASP A 171 -4.12 14.44 -21.31
C ASP A 171 -5.09 13.52 -20.55
N ASN A 172 -4.75 12.25 -20.37
CA ASN A 172 -5.52 11.31 -19.57
C ASN A 172 -5.13 11.29 -18.08
N THR A 173 -4.15 12.11 -17.67
CA THR A 173 -3.68 12.09 -16.30
C THR A 173 -4.53 12.95 -15.37
N ILE A 174 -4.60 12.59 -14.09
CA ILE A 174 -5.21 13.44 -13.06
C ILE A 174 -4.58 14.85 -13.03
N CYS A 175 -3.26 14.92 -13.21
CA CYS A 175 -2.52 16.18 -13.21
C CYS A 175 -2.94 17.05 -14.40
N ALA A 176 -3.02 16.51 -15.61
CA ALA A 176 -3.41 17.32 -16.77
C ALA A 176 -4.87 17.79 -16.70
N ARG A 177 -5.77 16.92 -16.22
CA ARG A 177 -7.22 17.18 -16.27
C ARG A 177 -7.74 18.03 -15.11
N TYR A 178 -7.26 17.77 -13.91
CA TYR A 178 -7.92 18.25 -12.69
C TYR A 178 -6.97 18.93 -11.70
N LEU A 179 -5.68 18.61 -11.75
CA LEU A 179 -4.69 19.11 -10.79
C LEU A 179 -3.38 19.57 -11.47
N PRO A 180 -3.43 20.51 -12.45
CA PRO A 180 -2.24 20.92 -13.19
C PRO A 180 -1.20 21.57 -12.28
N ASP A 181 -1.65 22.35 -11.29
CA ASP A 181 -0.77 23.05 -10.35
C ASP A 181 -0.03 22.12 -9.38
N ARG A 182 -0.55 20.90 -9.16
CA ARG A 182 0.08 19.87 -8.31
C ARG A 182 1.00 18.94 -9.09
N ARG A 183 1.10 19.07 -10.42
CA ARG A 183 1.81 18.12 -11.30
C ARG A 183 3.22 17.85 -10.81
N ASP A 184 4.02 18.89 -10.60
CA ASP A 184 5.44 18.74 -10.28
C ASP A 184 5.65 18.10 -8.92
N GLN A 185 4.79 18.44 -7.94
CA GLN A 185 4.84 17.86 -6.60
C GLN A 185 4.47 16.38 -6.62
N ILE A 186 3.38 16.01 -7.31
CA ILE A 186 2.96 14.60 -7.47
C ILE A 186 4.06 13.80 -8.16
N VAL A 187 4.60 14.31 -9.28
CA VAL A 187 5.68 13.64 -10.01
C VAL A 187 6.95 13.54 -9.17
N SER A 188 7.25 14.53 -8.32
CA SER A 188 8.38 14.46 -7.39
C SER A 188 8.21 13.32 -6.38
N ARG A 189 7.04 13.21 -5.74
CA ARG A 189 6.76 12.11 -4.80
C ARG A 189 6.80 10.74 -5.48
N ARG A 190 6.29 10.62 -6.72
CA ARG A 190 6.44 9.39 -7.52
C ARG A 190 7.91 9.02 -7.75
N LYS A 191 8.78 10.01 -8.05
CA LYS A 191 10.23 9.79 -8.19
C LYS A 191 10.87 9.34 -6.87
N GLU A 192 10.43 9.88 -5.74
CA GLU A 192 10.91 9.46 -4.41
C GLU A 192 10.55 8.00 -4.12
N VAL A 193 9.31 7.58 -4.40
CA VAL A 193 8.90 6.18 -4.25
C VAL A 193 9.71 5.28 -5.19
N LEU A 194 9.87 5.65 -6.46
CA LEU A 194 10.66 4.89 -7.43
C LEU A 194 12.14 4.77 -7.00
N LYS A 195 12.69 5.85 -6.41
CA LYS A 195 14.04 5.84 -5.86
C LYS A 195 14.16 4.88 -4.66
N ALA A 196 13.23 4.95 -3.71
CA ALA A 196 13.19 4.04 -2.56
C ALA A 196 13.05 2.58 -3.00
N LEU A 197 12.26 2.32 -4.05
CA LEU A 197 12.22 1.01 -4.69
C LEU A 197 13.62 0.61 -5.14
N HIS A 198 14.27 1.36 -6.04
CA HIS A 198 15.59 1.00 -6.57
C HIS A 198 16.70 0.87 -5.51
N GLN A 199 16.57 1.54 -4.38
CA GLN A 199 17.49 1.42 -3.24
C GLN A 199 17.29 0.12 -2.43
N GLY A 200 16.14 -0.55 -2.58
CA GLY A 200 15.79 -1.77 -1.85
C GLY A 200 15.16 -1.48 -0.49
N ASP A 201 14.66 -0.26 -0.30
CA ASP A 201 14.09 0.19 0.97
C ASP A 201 12.63 -0.26 1.14
N ILE A 202 11.99 -0.71 0.06
CA ILE A 202 10.60 -1.15 0.04
C ILE A 202 10.56 -2.68 0.16
N LEU A 203 10.07 -3.17 1.29
CA LEU A 203 9.94 -4.59 1.60
C LEU A 203 8.48 -5.00 1.71
N PHE A 204 8.16 -6.24 1.31
CA PHE A 204 6.88 -6.89 1.57
C PHE A 204 7.14 -8.24 2.21
N ASP A 205 6.70 -8.47 3.45
CA ASP A 205 6.96 -9.71 4.18
C ASP A 205 8.44 -10.13 4.16
N LYS A 206 9.33 -9.14 4.31
CA LYS A 206 10.80 -9.24 4.24
C LYS A 206 11.37 -9.49 2.83
N ALA A 207 10.54 -9.60 1.79
CA ALA A 207 10.97 -9.68 0.40
C ALA A 207 11.20 -8.29 -0.20
N ASP A 208 12.40 -8.08 -0.75
CA ASP A 208 12.77 -6.86 -1.47
C ASP A 208 11.93 -6.70 -2.74
N GLN A 209 11.14 -5.62 -2.79
CA GLN A 209 10.23 -5.38 -3.91
C GLN A 209 10.94 -5.10 -5.23
N ARG A 210 12.23 -4.75 -5.26
CA ARG A 210 12.98 -4.64 -6.52
C ARG A 210 12.97 -5.92 -7.32
N ASN A 211 12.97 -7.06 -6.63
CA ASN A 211 13.05 -8.38 -7.26
C ASN A 211 11.67 -8.93 -7.63
N HIS A 212 10.58 -8.21 -7.33
CA HIS A 212 9.24 -8.63 -7.69
C HIS A 212 9.09 -8.64 -9.23
N PRO A 213 8.52 -9.69 -9.85
CA PRO A 213 8.37 -9.78 -11.30
C PRO A 213 7.75 -8.54 -11.95
N TYR A 214 6.72 -7.97 -11.31
CA TYR A 214 6.05 -6.76 -11.79
C TYR A 214 6.94 -5.51 -11.86
N ASN A 215 8.05 -5.45 -11.12
CA ASN A 215 8.94 -4.30 -11.10
C ASN A 215 10.13 -4.44 -12.07
N GLN A 216 10.32 -5.61 -12.71
CA GLN A 216 11.49 -5.87 -13.57
C GLN A 216 11.58 -4.94 -14.79
N ASN A 217 10.44 -4.53 -15.33
CA ASN A 217 10.34 -3.64 -16.49
C ASN A 217 9.80 -2.24 -16.11
N LEU A 218 9.75 -1.91 -14.82
CA LEU A 218 9.35 -0.58 -14.37
C LEU A 218 10.49 0.40 -14.68
N VAL A 219 10.21 1.39 -15.52
CA VAL A 219 11.22 2.35 -15.97
C VAL A 219 10.86 3.76 -15.55
N ARG A 220 11.86 4.67 -15.57
CA ARG A 220 11.64 6.09 -15.33
C ARG A 220 11.06 6.78 -16.56
N GLY A 221 9.80 6.46 -16.84
CA GLY A 221 9.00 7.04 -17.91
C GLY A 221 8.50 8.46 -17.63
N ARG A 222 7.63 8.94 -18.52
CA ARG A 222 7.05 10.31 -18.44
C ARG A 222 6.19 10.52 -17.19
N ASP A 223 5.57 9.46 -16.70
CA ASP A 223 4.85 9.38 -15.43
C ASP A 223 5.71 9.71 -14.20
N PHE A 224 7.02 9.47 -14.29
CA PHE A 224 8.05 9.83 -13.32
C PHE A 224 8.90 11.02 -13.77
N GLY A 225 8.44 11.81 -14.73
CA GLY A 225 9.19 12.94 -15.31
C GLY A 225 10.55 12.53 -15.90
N GLY A 226 10.64 11.33 -16.47
CA GLY A 226 11.75 10.85 -17.26
C GLY A 226 11.37 10.63 -18.73
N PHE A 227 12.24 9.95 -19.47
CA PHE A 227 12.14 9.80 -20.93
C PHE A 227 12.18 8.34 -21.40
N GLU A 228 12.28 7.39 -20.46
CA GLU A 228 12.31 5.97 -20.81
C GLU A 228 10.95 5.50 -21.33
N GLU A 229 10.95 4.58 -22.29
CA GLU A 229 9.73 4.01 -22.86
C GLU A 229 9.15 2.96 -21.91
N GLY A 230 8.12 3.35 -21.16
CA GLY A 230 7.36 2.44 -20.28
C GLY A 230 6.17 1.79 -20.99
N PHE A 231 5.62 0.74 -20.39
CA PHE A 231 4.44 0.04 -20.89
C PHE A 231 3.23 0.27 -19.98
N TYR A 232 2.21 0.93 -20.51
CA TYR A 232 1.09 1.46 -19.74
C TYR A 232 -0.22 0.74 -20.04
N LEU A 233 -1.12 0.79 -19.05
CA LEU A 233 -2.56 0.54 -19.19
C LEU A 233 -3.30 1.63 -18.40
N PRO A 234 -4.54 1.98 -18.76
CA PRO A 234 -5.35 2.81 -17.88
C PRO A 234 -5.54 2.12 -16.51
N ALA A 235 -5.46 2.88 -15.41
CA ALA A 235 -5.47 2.37 -14.04
C ALA A 235 -6.59 1.35 -13.76
N LEU A 236 -7.82 1.65 -14.17
CA LEU A 236 -8.98 0.78 -13.97
C LEU A 236 -8.83 -0.59 -14.67
N TRP A 237 -8.11 -0.62 -15.78
CA TRP A 237 -7.86 -1.83 -16.58
C TRP A 237 -6.56 -2.54 -16.21
N ARG A 238 -5.61 -1.85 -15.57
CA ARG A 238 -4.42 -2.44 -14.94
C ARG A 238 -4.78 -3.27 -13.71
N TYR A 239 -5.70 -2.80 -12.88
CA TYR A 239 -5.97 -3.41 -11.59
C TYR A 239 -6.95 -4.60 -11.68
N GLU A 240 -6.56 -5.75 -11.11
CA GLU A 240 -7.28 -7.04 -11.21
C GLU A 240 -7.36 -7.79 -9.87
N GLY A 241 -7.24 -7.09 -8.75
CA GLY A 241 -7.37 -7.69 -7.41
C GLY A 241 -8.82 -7.81 -6.97
N ARG A 242 -9.02 -8.24 -5.71
CA ARG A 242 -10.33 -8.56 -5.11
C ARG A 242 -11.44 -7.54 -5.41
N PHE A 243 -11.17 -6.24 -5.25
CA PHE A 243 -12.13 -5.19 -5.59
C PHE A 243 -12.49 -5.21 -7.08
N TYR A 244 -11.49 -5.19 -7.96
CA TYR A 244 -11.66 -5.06 -9.41
C TYR A 244 -12.21 -6.33 -10.08
N GLN A 245 -11.92 -7.52 -9.52
CA GLN A 245 -12.53 -8.78 -9.95
C GLN A 245 -14.03 -8.79 -9.69
N ASN A 246 -14.46 -8.24 -8.55
CA ASN A 246 -15.88 -8.14 -8.21
C ASN A 246 -16.56 -6.95 -8.89
N LEU A 247 -15.80 -5.93 -9.28
CA LEU A 247 -16.27 -4.86 -10.17
C LEU A 247 -16.60 -5.41 -11.58
N LYS A 248 -15.83 -6.38 -12.07
CA LYS A 248 -15.94 -7.03 -13.39
C LYS A 248 -15.79 -6.05 -14.57
N VAL A 249 -15.67 -6.58 -15.78
CA VAL A 249 -15.55 -5.76 -17.02
C VAL A 249 -16.73 -4.80 -17.17
N ARG A 250 -17.96 -5.26 -16.87
CA ARG A 250 -19.17 -4.43 -16.93
C ARG A 250 -19.12 -3.27 -15.94
N GLY A 251 -18.82 -3.51 -14.67
CA GLY A 251 -18.75 -2.44 -13.67
C GLY A 251 -17.64 -1.44 -13.97
N LYS A 252 -16.48 -1.90 -14.49
CA LYS A 252 -15.41 -1.01 -14.96
C LYS A 252 -15.90 -0.05 -16.05
N ARG A 253 -16.63 -0.54 -17.05
CA ARG A 253 -17.22 0.32 -18.11
C ARG A 253 -18.24 1.31 -17.54
N VAL A 254 -19.06 0.88 -16.59
CA VAL A 254 -20.04 1.78 -15.96
C VAL A 254 -19.34 2.86 -15.12
N VAL A 255 -18.25 2.55 -14.41
CA VAL A 255 -17.44 3.56 -13.71
C VAL A 255 -16.99 4.67 -14.67
N LEU A 256 -16.51 4.31 -15.86
CA LEU A 256 -16.07 5.29 -16.86
C LEU A 256 -17.21 6.21 -17.34
N ASN A 257 -18.44 5.68 -17.43
CA ASN A 257 -19.58 6.34 -18.05
C ASN A 257 -20.64 6.85 -17.05
N SER A 258 -20.41 6.70 -15.75
CA SER A 258 -21.39 7.00 -14.70
C SER A 258 -21.66 8.49 -14.50
N GLY A 259 -20.73 9.36 -14.93
CA GLY A 259 -20.73 10.77 -14.56
C GLY A 259 -20.23 11.03 -13.14
N HIS A 260 -19.91 10.00 -12.35
CA HIS A 260 -19.37 10.14 -11.00
C HIS A 260 -17.85 10.15 -10.95
N HIS A 261 -17.28 10.92 -10.02
CA HIS A 261 -15.85 10.94 -9.81
C HIS A 261 -15.40 9.63 -9.13
N PHE A 262 -14.20 9.22 -9.48
CA PHE A 262 -13.58 8.00 -9.01
C PHE A 262 -12.10 8.28 -8.84
N LEU A 263 -11.58 8.12 -7.63
CA LEU A 263 -10.15 8.27 -7.33
C LEU A 263 -9.62 6.97 -6.75
N ILE A 264 -8.39 6.63 -7.15
CA ILE A 264 -7.70 5.43 -6.73
C ILE A 264 -6.42 5.86 -6.02
N LEU A 265 -6.28 5.50 -4.74
CA LEU A 265 -5.05 5.67 -3.97
C LEU A 265 -4.07 4.55 -4.28
N SER A 266 -2.83 4.90 -4.62
CA SER A 266 -1.81 4.01 -5.14
C SER A 266 -0.49 4.22 -4.42
N GLY A 267 0.14 3.12 -3.98
CA GLY A 267 1.47 3.18 -3.35
C GLY A 267 2.54 3.80 -4.25
N LEU A 268 2.50 3.56 -5.56
CA LEU A 268 3.48 4.15 -6.48
C LEU A 268 3.06 5.51 -7.04
N TYR A 269 1.77 5.72 -7.29
CA TYR A 269 1.29 6.86 -8.06
C TYR A 269 0.59 7.96 -7.23
N GLY A 270 0.32 7.73 -5.95
CA GLY A 270 -0.45 8.64 -5.09
C GLY A 270 -1.93 8.55 -5.43
N ALA A 271 -2.60 9.68 -5.65
CA ALA A 271 -3.97 9.72 -6.17
C ALA A 271 -3.96 9.70 -7.72
N ILE A 272 -4.79 8.85 -8.32
CA ILE A 272 -4.98 8.74 -9.77
C ILE A 272 -6.45 8.51 -10.14
N ILE A 273 -6.82 8.82 -11.39
CA ILE A 273 -8.15 8.59 -11.96
C ILE A 273 -8.18 7.28 -12.77
N PRO A 274 -9.37 6.71 -13.08
CA PRO A 274 -9.52 5.45 -13.83
C PRO A 274 -8.73 5.35 -15.14
N VAL A 275 -8.51 6.48 -15.82
CA VAL A 275 -7.85 6.56 -17.12
C VAL A 275 -6.38 6.95 -17.07
N ASP A 276 -5.82 7.22 -15.87
CA ASP A 276 -4.39 7.50 -15.72
C ASP A 276 -3.57 6.32 -16.31
N PRO A 277 -2.61 6.57 -17.20
CA PRO A 277 -1.72 5.55 -17.72
C PRO A 277 -0.74 5.09 -16.62
N VAL A 278 -0.81 3.81 -16.25
CA VAL A 278 0.04 3.19 -15.22
C VAL A 278 0.86 2.03 -15.78
N GLN A 279 2.16 2.04 -15.44
CA GLN A 279 3.05 0.91 -15.68
C GLN A 279 2.68 -0.29 -14.80
N LEU A 280 3.18 -1.48 -15.14
CA LEU A 280 3.14 -2.63 -14.25
C LEU A 280 4.09 -2.39 -13.06
N TYR A 281 3.63 -2.65 -11.83
CA TYR A 281 4.44 -2.49 -10.62
C TYR A 281 3.88 -3.32 -9.44
N SER A 282 4.69 -3.55 -8.43
CA SER A 282 4.29 -4.00 -7.10
C SER A 282 4.94 -3.11 -6.04
N ILE A 283 4.14 -2.21 -5.47
CA ILE A 283 4.53 -1.33 -4.36
C ILE A 283 3.42 -1.42 -3.31
N PRO A 284 3.63 -2.22 -2.25
CA PRO A 284 2.68 -2.35 -1.16
C PRO A 284 2.73 -1.12 -0.24
N LEU A 285 1.75 -1.03 0.66
CA LEU A 285 1.65 -0.03 1.71
C LEU A 285 1.42 -0.73 3.05
N TYR A 286 2.22 -0.34 4.04
CA TYR A 286 2.26 -0.80 5.42
C TYR A 286 2.41 0.41 6.37
N ASP A 287 2.15 0.19 7.66
CA ASP A 287 2.30 1.23 8.68
C ASP A 287 3.75 1.72 8.77
N ASP A 288 3.93 3.04 8.75
CA ASP A 288 5.22 3.71 8.94
C ASP A 288 6.33 3.18 8.00
N ASP A 289 5.95 2.69 6.82
CA ASP A 289 6.88 2.31 5.77
C ASP A 289 7.35 3.55 4.97
N PRO A 290 8.45 3.44 4.19
CA PRO A 290 8.96 4.56 3.41
C PRO A 290 7.94 5.17 2.44
N VAL A 291 7.11 4.35 1.79
CA VAL A 291 6.08 4.76 0.83
C VAL A 291 4.99 5.55 1.54
N GLN A 292 4.50 5.04 2.68
CA GLN A 292 3.48 5.73 3.47
C GLN A 292 4.00 7.08 3.97
N ARG A 293 5.26 7.15 4.42
CA ARG A 293 5.90 8.41 4.84
C ARG A 293 5.98 9.40 3.69
N ILE A 294 6.45 9.00 2.51
CA ILE A 294 6.58 9.88 1.34
C ILE A 294 5.24 10.53 0.98
N TRP A 295 4.15 9.77 1.03
CA TRP A 295 2.82 10.29 0.67
C TRP A 295 2.12 11.09 1.76
N ARG A 296 2.45 10.84 3.03
CA ARG A 296 1.89 11.57 4.19
C ARG A 296 2.69 12.79 4.61
N ASP A 297 3.93 12.90 4.14
CA ASP A 297 4.82 14.01 4.45
C ASP A 297 4.11 15.34 4.16
N ASP A 298 4.10 16.22 5.15
CA ASP A 298 3.37 17.49 5.15
C ASP A 298 1.88 17.39 4.75
N ASP A 299 1.20 16.31 5.14
CA ASP A 299 -0.21 16.03 4.79
C ASP A 299 -0.48 16.06 3.26
N PHE A 300 0.54 15.80 2.43
CA PHE A 300 0.49 16.06 0.98
C PHE A 300 -0.71 15.43 0.26
N LEU A 301 -0.98 14.12 0.43
CA LEU A 301 -2.15 13.49 -0.22
C LEU A 301 -3.49 14.02 0.31
N THR A 302 -3.53 14.50 1.56
CA THR A 302 -4.72 15.17 2.12
C THR A 302 -5.00 16.47 1.36
N GLU A 303 -3.97 17.27 1.11
CA GLU A 303 -4.11 18.50 0.33
C GLU A 303 -4.50 18.22 -1.13
N VAL A 304 -3.89 17.19 -1.75
CA VAL A 304 -4.24 16.76 -3.12
C VAL A 304 -5.71 16.38 -3.22
N LEU A 305 -6.24 15.64 -2.25
CA LEU A 305 -7.66 15.29 -2.19
C LEU A 305 -8.53 16.53 -1.99
N PHE A 306 -8.13 17.44 -1.09
CA PHE A 306 -8.86 18.68 -0.85
C PHE A 306 -8.94 19.57 -2.10
N ASP A 307 -7.84 19.75 -2.82
CA ASP A 307 -7.82 20.55 -4.04
C ASP A 307 -8.70 19.95 -5.12
N TYR A 308 -8.72 18.61 -5.24
CA TYR A 308 -9.61 17.91 -6.15
C TYR A 308 -11.09 18.13 -5.79
N VAL A 309 -11.42 18.01 -4.51
CA VAL A 309 -12.78 18.21 -3.98
C VAL A 309 -13.25 19.64 -4.22
N LYS A 310 -12.39 20.61 -3.93
CA LYS A 310 -12.69 22.04 -4.11
C LYS A 310 -12.84 22.41 -5.58
N SER A 311 -11.91 21.96 -6.46
CA SER A 311 -11.93 22.35 -7.87
C SER A 311 -13.11 21.77 -8.65
N LEU A 312 -13.58 20.58 -8.24
CA LEU A 312 -14.68 19.88 -8.90
C LEU A 312 -16.01 19.97 -8.13
N SER A 313 -16.05 20.79 -7.06
CA SER A 313 -17.26 21.00 -6.23
C SER A 313 -17.87 19.67 -5.75
N ILE A 314 -17.01 18.76 -5.29
CA ILE A 314 -17.45 17.48 -4.74
C ILE A 314 -18.20 17.74 -3.44
N ARG A 315 -19.42 17.22 -3.36
CA ARG A 315 -20.35 17.32 -2.23
C ARG A 315 -20.30 16.10 -1.32
N ARG A 316 -20.02 14.91 -1.88
CA ARG A 316 -20.06 13.64 -1.16
C ARG A 316 -18.88 12.75 -1.52
N ILE A 317 -18.15 12.28 -0.52
CA ILE A 317 -17.11 11.25 -0.68
C ILE A 317 -17.58 9.95 -0.06
N PHE A 318 -17.57 8.87 -0.85
CA PHE A 318 -17.67 7.51 -0.35
C PHE A 318 -16.27 6.90 -0.28
N ASP A 319 -15.79 6.69 0.95
CA ASP A 319 -14.47 6.12 1.20
C ASP A 319 -14.51 4.57 1.27
N PHE A 320 -14.21 3.96 0.12
CA PHE A 320 -14.08 2.52 -0.10
C PHE A 320 -12.64 2.01 0.09
N THR A 321 -11.77 2.74 0.80
CA THR A 321 -10.37 2.29 0.97
C THR A 321 -10.28 0.97 1.71
N GLY A 322 -11.06 0.78 2.79
CA GLY A 322 -11.22 -0.48 3.53
C GLY A 322 -10.01 -0.96 4.31
N ILE A 323 -8.80 -0.76 3.78
CA ILE A 323 -7.52 -1.10 4.35
C ILE A 323 -6.97 0.11 5.11
N TYR A 324 -6.65 -0.11 6.39
CA TYR A 324 -6.21 0.96 7.29
C TYR A 324 -5.04 1.78 6.74
N TYR A 325 -3.95 1.16 6.25
CA TYR A 325 -2.77 1.92 5.79
C TYR A 325 -3.03 2.80 4.57
N TYR A 326 -3.99 2.42 3.71
CA TYR A 326 -4.43 3.26 2.60
C TYR A 326 -5.36 4.38 3.07
N ARG A 327 -6.28 4.07 3.98
CA ARG A 327 -7.18 5.07 4.57
C ARG A 327 -6.41 6.16 5.32
N ASP A 328 -5.32 5.76 5.97
CA ASP A 328 -4.42 6.61 6.76
C ASP A 328 -3.40 7.40 5.89
N LEU A 329 -3.43 7.23 4.56
CA LEU A 329 -2.76 8.17 3.65
C LEU A 329 -3.41 9.56 3.66
N ILE A 330 -4.68 9.63 4.05
CA ILE A 330 -5.44 10.86 4.18
C ILE A 330 -5.62 11.16 5.66
N ASN A 331 -5.17 12.34 6.08
CA ASN A 331 -5.45 12.86 7.40
C ASN A 331 -6.88 13.43 7.42
N TRP A 332 -7.86 12.57 7.71
CA TRP A 332 -9.28 12.93 7.66
C TRP A 332 -9.67 14.06 8.62
N GLN A 333 -8.97 14.22 9.75
CA GLN A 333 -9.21 15.34 10.66
C GLN A 333 -8.73 16.65 10.04
N CYS A 334 -7.53 16.66 9.46
CA CYS A 334 -7.00 17.81 8.71
C CYS A 334 -7.93 18.16 7.53
N PHE A 335 -8.32 17.17 6.72
CA PHE A 335 -9.26 17.34 5.61
C PHE A 335 -10.58 18.00 6.04
N LYS A 336 -11.20 17.52 7.13
CA LYS A 336 -12.43 18.11 7.69
C LYS A 336 -12.20 19.57 8.12
N GLY A 337 -11.05 19.88 8.71
CA GLY A 337 -10.64 21.25 9.03
C GLY A 337 -10.56 22.13 7.78
N MET A 338 -9.85 21.68 6.74
CA MET A 338 -9.69 22.42 5.48
C MET A 338 -11.04 22.72 4.80
N VAL A 339 -11.94 21.72 4.76
CA VAL A 339 -13.30 21.85 4.21
C VAL A 339 -14.09 22.92 4.98
N ALA A 340 -14.10 22.86 6.31
CA ALA A 340 -14.80 23.84 7.14
C ALA A 340 -14.22 25.26 7.03
N GLU A 341 -12.89 25.39 7.08
CA GLU A 341 -12.19 26.69 7.01
C GLU A 341 -12.37 27.39 5.66
N ASN A 342 -12.52 26.63 4.58
CA ASN A 342 -12.70 27.16 3.22
C ASN A 342 -14.18 27.28 2.80
N GLY A 343 -15.13 26.94 3.67
CA GLY A 343 -16.57 26.96 3.33
C GLY A 343 -16.95 26.00 2.21
N VAL A 344 -16.22 24.90 2.05
CA VAL A 344 -16.55 23.84 1.10
C VAL A 344 -17.62 22.95 1.73
N GLU A 345 -18.73 22.72 1.05
CA GLU A 345 -19.76 21.79 1.50
C GLU A 345 -19.45 20.38 0.98
N CYS A 346 -18.64 19.64 1.73
CA CYS A 346 -18.33 18.24 1.41
C CYS A 346 -18.39 17.38 2.67
N ASP A 347 -19.15 16.30 2.62
CA ASP A 347 -19.17 15.30 3.68
C ASP A 347 -18.68 13.94 3.21
N VAL A 348 -18.27 13.13 4.19
CA VAL A 348 -17.54 11.89 3.97
C VAL A 348 -18.28 10.76 4.65
N LEU A 349 -18.61 9.73 3.88
CA LEU A 349 -19.12 8.46 4.35
C LEU A 349 -18.06 7.38 4.14
N HIS A 350 -17.49 6.90 5.25
CA HIS A 350 -16.61 5.75 5.26
C HIS A 350 -17.44 4.48 5.07
N VAL A 351 -17.01 3.66 4.12
CA VAL A 351 -17.72 2.44 3.76
C VAL A 351 -17.10 1.25 4.46
N PHE A 352 -17.98 0.38 4.94
CA PHE A 352 -17.65 -0.85 5.65
C PHE A 352 -18.49 -2.00 5.11
N SER A 353 -18.02 -3.22 5.36
CA SER A 353 -18.69 -4.44 4.94
C SER A 353 -19.07 -5.28 6.16
N PRO A 354 -20.29 -5.84 6.21
CA PRO A 354 -20.69 -6.75 7.29
C PRO A 354 -20.05 -8.14 7.13
N VAL A 355 -19.49 -8.48 5.96
CA VAL A 355 -18.89 -9.80 5.67
C VAL A 355 -17.38 -9.85 5.94
N GLY A 356 -16.74 -8.72 6.24
CA GLY A 356 -15.31 -8.68 6.59
C GLY A 356 -14.72 -7.28 6.56
N ALA A 357 -13.54 -7.12 7.16
CA ALA A 357 -12.79 -5.87 7.21
C ALA A 357 -11.50 -5.93 6.38
N GLY A 358 -10.91 -4.76 6.11
CA GLY A 358 -9.65 -4.66 5.39
C GLY A 358 -9.73 -5.29 4.00
N ASP A 359 -8.76 -6.13 3.75
CA ASP A 359 -8.62 -6.99 2.59
C ASP A 359 -9.87 -7.83 2.24
N ASN A 360 -10.60 -8.28 3.25
CA ASN A 360 -11.81 -9.09 3.08
C ASN A 360 -13.06 -8.25 2.76
N ALA A 361 -13.01 -6.93 2.95
CA ALA A 361 -14.09 -6.03 2.56
C ALA A 361 -14.10 -5.72 1.05
N LEU A 362 -12.92 -5.82 0.40
CA LEU A 362 -12.73 -5.41 -0.99
C LEU A 362 -13.67 -6.11 -2.00
N PRO A 363 -13.98 -7.42 -1.90
CA PRO A 363 -14.98 -8.05 -2.76
C PRO A 363 -16.35 -7.38 -2.68
N ALA A 364 -16.85 -7.17 -1.45
CA ALA A 364 -18.16 -6.56 -1.20
C ALA A 364 -18.22 -5.11 -1.71
N PHE A 365 -17.12 -4.38 -1.62
CA PHE A 365 -16.99 -3.01 -2.14
C PHE A 365 -17.10 -2.97 -3.65
N GLY A 366 -16.33 -3.82 -4.35
CA GLY A 366 -16.38 -3.91 -5.81
C GLY A 366 -17.76 -4.32 -6.31
N GLU A 367 -18.38 -5.29 -5.64
CA GLU A 367 -19.73 -5.76 -5.95
C GLU A 367 -20.79 -4.67 -5.75
N SER A 368 -20.76 -3.97 -4.62
CA SER A 368 -21.77 -2.96 -4.28
C SER A 368 -21.71 -1.75 -5.24
N ILE A 369 -20.52 -1.37 -5.68
CA ILE A 369 -20.36 -0.36 -6.74
C ILE A 369 -20.91 -0.91 -8.05
N ALA A 370 -20.48 -2.10 -8.48
CA ALA A 370 -20.86 -2.67 -9.78
C ALA A 370 -22.36 -2.88 -9.98
N GLN A 371 -23.06 -3.26 -8.92
CA GLN A 371 -24.45 -3.70 -9.00
C GLN A 371 -25.45 -2.62 -8.61
N GLN A 372 -25.06 -1.64 -7.78
CA GLN A 372 -26.01 -0.73 -7.15
C GLN A 372 -25.53 0.73 -7.22
N LEU A 373 -24.49 1.09 -6.48
CA LEU A 373 -24.18 2.50 -6.18
C LEU A 373 -23.82 3.30 -7.42
N ILE A 374 -23.13 2.70 -8.39
CA ILE A 374 -22.71 3.42 -9.61
C ILE A 374 -23.88 3.76 -10.54
N HIS A 375 -25.06 3.18 -10.29
CA HIS A 375 -26.29 3.41 -11.06
C HIS A 375 -27.21 4.44 -10.41
N TYR A 376 -26.89 4.91 -9.22
CA TYR A 376 -27.68 5.93 -8.53
C TYR A 376 -27.37 7.30 -9.08
N THR A 377 -28.38 8.17 -9.12
CA THR A 377 -28.18 9.60 -9.40
C THR A 377 -27.41 10.26 -8.27
N GLU A 378 -26.88 11.45 -8.55
CA GLU A 378 -26.22 12.27 -7.53
C GLU A 378 -27.13 12.55 -6.33
N GLU A 379 -28.41 12.87 -6.55
CA GLU A 379 -29.38 13.11 -5.49
C GLU A 379 -29.60 11.86 -4.62
N GLN A 380 -29.72 10.69 -5.24
CA GLN A 380 -29.87 9.42 -4.52
C GLN A 380 -28.64 9.11 -3.67
N LEU A 381 -27.44 9.32 -4.20
CA LEU A 381 -26.20 9.11 -3.46
C LEU A 381 -26.05 10.11 -2.30
N CYS A 382 -26.36 11.39 -2.52
CA CYS A 382 -26.32 12.41 -1.46
C CYS A 382 -27.38 12.19 -0.38
N SER A 383 -28.46 11.46 -0.67
CA SER A 383 -29.52 11.12 0.29
C SER A 383 -29.17 9.98 1.26
N ILE A 384 -28.07 9.26 1.01
CA ILE A 384 -27.57 8.19 1.89
C ILE A 384 -27.13 8.81 3.22
N ASN A 385 -27.72 8.35 4.31
CA ASN A 385 -27.42 8.78 5.67
C ASN A 385 -26.34 7.88 6.29
N PRO A 386 -25.61 8.38 7.30
CA PRO A 386 -24.82 7.52 8.17
C PRO A 386 -25.70 6.39 8.73
N GLU A 387 -25.13 5.20 8.79
CA GLU A 387 -25.76 3.95 9.20
C GLU A 387 -26.75 3.32 8.20
N ASP A 388 -26.94 3.90 7.02
CA ASP A 388 -27.66 3.21 5.96
C ASP A 388 -26.87 1.99 5.48
N SER A 389 -27.58 1.01 4.91
CA SER A 389 -27.02 -0.21 4.33
C SER A 389 -27.56 -0.39 2.92
N ILE A 390 -26.66 -0.63 1.97
CA ILE A 390 -26.98 -0.83 0.55
C ILE A 390 -26.21 -2.05 0.09
N GLY A 391 -26.92 -3.12 -0.27
CA GLY A 391 -26.30 -4.40 -0.61
C GLY A 391 -25.43 -4.92 0.53
N ASN A 392 -24.17 -5.24 0.22
CA ASN A 392 -23.21 -5.81 1.16
C ASN A 392 -22.32 -4.75 1.82
N VAL A 393 -22.77 -3.49 1.89
CA VAL A 393 -22.03 -2.42 2.56
C VAL A 393 -22.93 -1.55 3.43
N TYR A 394 -22.31 -0.89 4.41
CA TYR A 394 -22.93 0.14 5.23
C TYR A 394 -22.01 1.34 5.35
N PHE A 395 -22.61 2.50 5.64
CA PHE A 395 -21.95 3.81 5.59
C PHE A 395 -21.84 4.43 6.97
N ARG A 396 -20.75 5.13 7.28
CA ARG A 396 -20.61 5.85 8.55
C ARG A 396 -19.88 7.17 8.38
N ALA A 397 -20.25 8.17 9.20
CA ALA A 397 -19.57 9.46 9.25
C ALA A 397 -18.28 9.47 10.10
N ILE A 398 -18.03 8.37 10.83
CA ILE A 398 -16.88 8.19 11.72
C ILE A 398 -15.94 7.08 11.24
N HIS A 399 -14.71 7.17 11.72
CA HIS A 399 -13.62 6.29 11.35
C HIS A 399 -13.58 5.05 12.27
N GLY A 400 -14.53 4.12 12.08
CA GLY A 400 -14.61 2.85 12.82
C GLY A 400 -15.78 1.99 12.33
N ALA A 401 -15.77 0.67 12.53
CA ALA A 401 -16.89 -0.20 12.16
C ALA A 401 -18.05 -0.07 13.19
N ARG A 402 -19.18 -0.76 12.98
CA ARG A 402 -20.23 -0.80 14.02
C ARG A 402 -19.76 -1.61 15.23
N GLU A 403 -20.08 -1.09 16.42
CA GLU A 403 -19.95 -1.85 17.67
C GLU A 403 -20.72 -3.18 17.56
N GLY A 404 -20.08 -4.28 17.97
CA GLY A 404 -20.66 -5.62 17.92
C GLY A 404 -20.44 -6.40 16.61
N LEU A 405 -19.87 -5.81 15.56
CA LEU A 405 -19.44 -6.50 14.34
C LEU A 405 -17.91 -6.73 14.33
N VAL A 406 -17.39 -7.58 15.23
CA VAL A 406 -16.06 -8.27 15.26
C VAL A 406 -14.80 -7.52 14.74
N SER A 407 -14.80 -6.19 14.58
CA SER A 407 -13.71 -5.45 13.92
C SER A 407 -13.30 -4.15 14.65
N ASP A 408 -13.99 -3.77 15.71
CA ASP A 408 -13.55 -2.66 16.55
C ASP A 408 -12.88 -3.20 17.80
N PHE A 409 -11.70 -2.64 18.07
CA PHE A 409 -11.02 -2.89 19.32
C PHE A 409 -11.93 -2.37 20.46
N PRO A 410 -12.25 -3.19 21.46
CA PRO A 410 -13.24 -2.82 22.47
C PRO A 410 -12.86 -1.52 23.19
N THR A 411 -13.82 -0.61 23.36
CA THR A 411 -13.58 0.72 23.98
C THR A 411 -13.24 0.64 25.47
N ASP A 412 -13.54 -0.48 26.11
CA ASP A 412 -13.24 -0.80 27.50
C ASP A 412 -11.84 -1.42 27.70
N GLU A 413 -11.13 -1.75 26.62
CA GLU A 413 -9.75 -2.23 26.71
C GLU A 413 -8.79 -1.09 27.08
N PRO A 414 -7.90 -1.27 28.09
CA PRO A 414 -7.01 -0.21 28.53
C PRO A 414 -6.01 0.15 27.43
N MET A 415 -5.76 1.44 27.19
CA MET A 415 -4.78 1.94 26.20
C MET A 415 -3.66 2.70 26.89
N ILE A 416 -2.51 2.88 26.23
CA ILE A 416 -1.45 3.73 26.78
C ILE A 416 -1.94 5.18 26.83
N ALA A 417 -1.73 5.85 27.97
CA ALA A 417 -2.05 7.26 28.19
C ALA A 417 -1.05 8.18 27.44
N LEU A 418 -1.08 8.13 26.10
CA LEU A 418 -0.14 8.83 25.21
C LEU A 418 -0.20 10.35 25.36
N GLU A 419 -1.32 10.90 25.81
CA GLU A 419 -1.52 12.32 26.11
C GLU A 419 -0.64 12.82 27.25
N LYS A 420 -0.25 11.95 28.19
CA LYS A 420 0.62 12.29 29.32
C LYS A 420 2.12 12.29 28.96
N ILE A 421 2.50 11.67 27.84
CA ILE A 421 3.89 11.52 27.43
C ILE A 421 4.33 12.77 26.65
N THR A 422 5.31 13.50 27.19
CA THR A 422 5.85 14.70 26.55
C THR A 422 7.01 14.40 25.59
N ASP A 423 7.79 13.33 25.83
CA ASP A 423 8.87 12.91 24.93
C ASP A 423 8.32 12.30 23.62
N PRO A 424 8.60 12.90 22.45
CA PRO A 424 8.01 12.47 21.19
C PRO A 424 8.48 11.07 20.75
N ASP A 425 9.74 10.72 21.03
CA ASP A 425 10.30 9.41 20.69
C ASP A 425 9.64 8.28 21.49
N ALA A 426 9.50 8.47 22.81
CA ALA A 426 8.84 7.52 23.67
C ALA A 426 7.34 7.39 23.34
N LYS A 427 6.67 8.52 23.08
CA LYS A 427 5.26 8.54 22.65
C LYS A 427 5.04 7.77 21.35
N LYS A 428 5.91 7.97 20.34
CA LYS A 428 5.84 7.25 19.06
C LYS A 428 5.91 5.74 19.24
N ILE A 429 6.82 5.25 20.09
CA ILE A 429 7.05 3.81 20.25
C ILE A 429 5.91 3.13 20.99
N LEU A 430 5.39 3.74 22.06
CA LEU A 430 4.24 3.20 22.78
C LEU A 430 2.96 3.26 21.94
N ALA A 431 2.78 4.31 21.13
CA ALA A 431 1.68 4.40 20.16
C ALA A 431 1.75 3.26 19.11
N SER A 432 2.95 2.87 18.68
CA SER A 432 3.11 1.72 17.78
C SER A 432 2.71 0.40 18.43
N ALA A 433 2.91 0.22 19.74
CA ALA A 433 2.48 -1.00 20.44
C ALA A 433 0.95 -1.12 20.51
N ASP A 434 0.26 -0.01 20.79
CA ASP A 434 -1.21 0.05 20.76
C ASP A 434 -1.76 -0.17 19.34
N ARG A 435 -1.14 0.43 18.31
CA ARG A 435 -1.52 0.20 16.91
C ARG A 435 -1.34 -1.25 16.47
N ALA A 436 -0.21 -1.88 16.82
CA ALA A 436 0.03 -3.28 16.53
C ALA A 436 -1.00 -4.20 17.19
N THR A 437 -1.43 -3.85 18.41
CA THR A 437 -2.50 -4.57 19.12
C THR A 437 -3.83 -4.49 18.37
N ILE A 438 -4.25 -3.29 17.98
CA ILE A 438 -5.48 -3.07 17.20
C ILE A 438 -5.42 -3.82 15.87
N HIS A 439 -4.24 -3.83 15.23
CA HIS A 439 -4.02 -4.54 13.98
C HIS A 439 -4.17 -6.06 14.16
N SER A 440 -3.50 -6.65 15.15
CA SER A 440 -3.62 -8.08 15.46
C SER A 440 -5.03 -8.46 15.89
N TYR A 441 -5.74 -7.60 16.63
CA TYR A 441 -7.14 -7.82 16.99
C TYR A 441 -8.04 -7.95 15.75
N ARG A 442 -7.79 -7.13 14.73
CA ARG A 442 -8.53 -7.14 13.47
C ARG A 442 -8.11 -8.24 12.50
N ASN A 443 -7.03 -8.95 12.80
CA ASN A 443 -6.50 -10.02 11.94
C ASN A 443 -7.02 -11.39 12.42
N PRO A 444 -7.91 -12.06 11.66
CA PRO A 444 -8.41 -13.39 12.03
C PRO A 444 -7.33 -14.48 11.92
N ASN A 445 -6.20 -14.20 11.27
CA ASN A 445 -5.09 -15.13 11.02
C ASN A 445 -3.82 -14.64 11.71
N ASN A 446 -3.88 -14.43 13.02
CA ASN A 446 -2.69 -14.09 13.78
C ASN A 446 -1.67 -15.23 13.75
N PRO A 447 -0.37 -14.92 13.63
CA PRO A 447 0.67 -15.93 13.78
C PRO A 447 0.62 -16.53 15.21
N PRO A 448 1.08 -17.78 15.41
CA PRO A 448 0.99 -18.46 16.70
C PRO A 448 1.67 -17.72 17.86
N ASP A 449 2.60 -16.81 17.58
CA ASP A 449 3.38 -16.01 18.52
C ASP A 449 2.91 -14.54 18.62
N ALA A 450 1.75 -14.20 18.07
CA ALA A 450 1.24 -12.83 18.06
C ALA A 450 1.11 -12.22 19.47
N GLY A 451 0.68 -13.03 20.46
CA GLY A 451 0.59 -12.57 21.85
C GLY A 451 1.95 -12.30 22.47
N SER A 452 2.94 -13.18 22.22
CA SER A 452 4.32 -12.98 22.66
C SER A 452 4.92 -11.69 22.07
N SER A 453 4.67 -11.45 20.78
CA SER A 453 5.12 -10.24 20.08
C SER A 453 4.50 -8.97 20.66
N LEU A 454 3.19 -9.01 20.95
CA LEU A 454 2.45 -7.91 21.56
C LEU A 454 3.02 -7.53 22.94
N ILE A 455 3.17 -8.51 23.84
CA ILE A 455 3.69 -8.27 25.19
C ILE A 455 5.14 -7.78 25.16
N TRP A 456 5.95 -8.32 24.24
CA TRP A 456 7.32 -7.85 24.04
C TRP A 456 7.40 -6.38 23.66
N GLN A 457 6.52 -5.90 22.76
CA GLN A 457 6.50 -4.51 22.31
C GLN A 457 6.20 -3.53 23.45
N TYR A 458 5.21 -3.82 24.31
CA TYR A 458 4.94 -2.99 25.49
C TYR A 458 6.13 -2.92 26.44
N GLY A 459 6.76 -4.06 26.71
CA GLY A 459 7.97 -4.11 27.53
C GLY A 459 9.12 -3.28 26.94
N LYS A 460 9.32 -3.33 25.61
CA LYS A 460 10.32 -2.51 24.91
C LYS A 460 9.99 -1.03 24.87
N GLY A 461 8.72 -0.68 24.70
CA GLY A 461 8.24 0.69 24.79
C GLY A 461 8.58 1.30 26.16
N LEU A 462 8.33 0.55 27.24
CA LEU A 462 8.67 1.00 28.59
C LEU A 462 10.19 1.16 28.80
N GLU A 463 11.03 0.20 28.37
CA GLU A 463 12.50 0.31 28.45
C GLU A 463 13.00 1.60 27.76
N LYS A 464 12.41 1.94 26.61
CA LYS A 464 12.77 3.15 25.88
C LYS A 464 12.31 4.42 26.59
N LEU A 465 11.08 4.47 27.08
CA LEU A 465 10.55 5.61 27.83
C LEU A 465 11.46 5.90 29.03
N LEU A 466 11.77 4.89 29.84
CA LEU A 466 12.67 5.02 31.00
C LEU A 466 14.07 5.50 30.61
N HIS A 467 14.57 5.05 29.45
CA HIS A 467 15.85 5.49 28.95
C HIS A 467 15.86 6.99 28.62
N GLN A 468 14.86 7.46 27.85
CA GLN A 468 14.77 8.87 27.44
C GLN A 468 14.52 9.78 28.64
N GLU A 469 13.57 9.40 29.49
CA GLU A 469 13.08 10.27 30.55
C GLU A 469 13.92 10.24 31.82
N ILE A 470 14.55 9.11 32.13
CA ILE A 470 15.30 8.97 33.38
C ILE A 470 16.78 8.76 33.10
N THR A 471 17.15 7.67 32.40
CA THR A 471 18.56 7.28 32.26
C THR A 471 19.39 8.37 31.59
N ARG A 472 18.89 9.01 30.52
CA ARG A 472 19.61 10.08 29.81
C ARG A 472 19.72 11.35 30.64
N LYS A 473 18.63 11.78 31.30
CA LYS A 473 18.60 13.00 32.12
C LYS A 473 19.54 12.87 33.33
N VAL A 474 19.42 11.76 34.08
CA VAL A 474 20.29 11.45 35.22
C VAL A 474 21.75 11.24 34.77
N GLY A 475 21.98 10.53 33.65
CA GLY A 475 23.30 10.36 33.07
C GLY A 475 23.97 11.68 32.69
N GLY A 476 23.21 12.65 32.18
CA GLY A 476 23.68 14.00 31.91
C GLY A 476 24.07 14.77 33.18
N GLN A 477 23.28 14.64 34.25
CA GLN A 477 23.61 15.22 35.56
C GLN A 477 24.87 14.58 36.17
N LEU A 478 25.02 13.26 36.08
CA LEU A 478 26.22 12.55 36.51
C LEU A 478 27.47 13.03 35.77
N ARG A 479 27.43 13.12 34.45
CA ARG A 479 28.59 13.60 33.67
C ARG A 479 29.00 15.03 34.06
N ARG A 480 28.02 15.90 34.30
CA ARG A 480 28.28 17.26 34.80
C ARG A 480 28.94 17.25 36.19
N ALA A 481 28.45 16.41 37.10
CA ALA A 481 29.01 16.29 38.46
C ALA A 481 30.46 15.78 38.49
N TYR A 482 30.89 15.03 37.47
CA TYR A 482 32.25 14.50 37.34
C TYR A 482 33.11 15.21 36.29
N GLY A 483 32.69 16.40 35.81
CA GLY A 483 33.49 17.20 34.86
C GLY A 483 33.74 16.53 33.50
N GLY A 484 32.88 15.59 33.08
CA GLY A 484 33.01 14.86 31.81
C GLY A 484 34.03 13.71 31.78
N GLY A 485 34.92 13.62 32.77
CA GLY A 485 35.87 12.52 32.91
C GLY A 485 35.21 11.27 33.50
N ILE A 486 35.45 10.09 32.91
CA ILE A 486 34.91 8.84 33.46
C ILE A 486 35.54 8.52 34.83
N PRO A 487 34.74 8.38 35.91
CA PRO A 487 35.28 8.06 37.21
C PRO A 487 35.96 6.69 37.21
N GLN A 488 37.05 6.53 37.96
CA GLN A 488 37.75 5.26 38.08
C GLN A 488 36.83 4.13 38.58
N SER A 489 35.86 4.48 39.44
CA SER A 489 34.79 3.59 39.94
C SER A 489 33.85 3.05 38.86
N VAL A 490 33.79 3.68 37.69
CA VAL A 490 33.02 3.26 36.50
C VAL A 490 33.92 2.57 35.45
N ARG A 491 35.22 2.94 35.41
CA ARG A 491 36.20 2.47 34.42
C ARG A 491 36.73 1.06 34.68
N TYR A 492 37.04 0.72 35.94
CA TYR A 492 37.66 -0.55 36.34
C TYR A 492 36.75 -1.32 37.32
N ARG A 493 36.01 -2.33 36.85
CA ARG A 493 35.33 -3.31 37.72
C ARG A 493 35.18 -4.72 37.09
N PRO A 494 35.15 -5.80 37.92
CA PRO A 494 34.92 -7.18 37.48
C PRO A 494 33.53 -7.40 36.85
N ARG A 495 33.32 -8.54 36.18
CA ARG A 495 32.16 -8.85 35.31
C ARG A 495 30.75 -8.70 35.93
N GLU A 496 30.63 -8.60 37.24
CA GLU A 496 29.35 -8.54 37.97
C GLU A 496 29.07 -7.17 38.62
N GLU A 497 30.10 -6.40 38.97
CA GLU A 497 29.90 -5.08 39.59
C GLU A 497 29.94 -3.97 38.53
N GLY A 498 28.82 -3.27 38.34
CA GLY A 498 28.84 -1.99 37.62
C GLY A 498 28.54 -2.01 36.13
N ARG A 499 27.90 -3.08 35.65
CA ARG A 499 27.28 -3.10 34.32
C ARG A 499 26.24 -1.98 34.16
N LEU A 500 25.52 -1.65 35.23
CA LEU A 500 24.51 -0.57 35.28
C LEU A 500 25.11 0.84 35.28
N TRP A 501 26.25 1.05 35.96
CA TRP A 501 26.91 2.37 36.00
C TRP A 501 27.27 2.86 34.60
N LYS A 502 27.77 1.94 33.76
CA LYS A 502 28.12 2.23 32.36
C LYS A 502 26.89 2.63 31.54
N SER A 503 25.74 2.00 31.76
CA SER A 503 24.50 2.36 31.06
C SER A 503 24.04 3.79 31.37
N PHE A 504 24.13 4.24 32.63
CA PHE A 504 23.87 5.65 32.97
C PHE A 504 24.96 6.58 32.41
N TRP A 505 26.24 6.21 32.51
CA TRP A 505 27.34 7.04 32.04
C TRP A 505 27.34 7.27 30.52
N TYR A 506 27.11 6.22 29.74
CA TYR A 506 27.14 6.27 28.28
C TYR A 506 25.80 6.63 27.63
N SER A 507 24.74 6.85 28.41
CA SER A 507 23.39 7.17 27.95
C SER A 507 23.25 8.32 26.93
N HIS A 508 24.23 9.22 26.81
CA HIS A 508 24.20 10.26 25.75
C HIS A 508 24.48 9.72 24.36
N GLN A 509 25.19 8.60 24.25
CA GLN A 509 25.61 8.05 22.98
C GLN A 509 24.41 7.41 22.29
N VAL A 510 24.27 7.67 20.99
CA VAL A 510 23.19 7.08 20.17
C VAL A 510 23.24 5.55 20.18
N SER A 511 24.44 4.96 20.30
CA SER A 511 24.67 3.51 20.38
C SER A 511 24.60 2.92 21.79
N ALA A 512 24.23 3.71 22.81
CA ALA A 512 24.21 3.24 24.19
C ALA A 512 23.18 2.13 24.40
N LYS A 513 23.61 1.04 25.05
CA LYS A 513 22.71 -0.05 25.42
C LYS A 513 21.74 0.43 26.51
N GLN A 514 20.46 0.32 26.23
CA GLN A 514 19.38 0.64 27.17
C GLN A 514 19.40 -0.30 28.37
N ILE A 515 18.95 0.21 29.52
CA ILE A 515 18.76 -0.58 30.73
C ILE A 515 17.48 -1.40 30.54
N THR A 516 17.57 -2.71 30.72
CA THR A 516 16.41 -3.61 30.57
C THR A 516 15.46 -3.50 31.78
N LEU A 517 14.21 -3.95 31.65
CA LEU A 517 13.26 -3.93 32.77
C LEU A 517 13.77 -4.71 33.99
N GLY A 518 14.35 -5.89 33.79
CA GLY A 518 14.92 -6.68 34.89
C GLY A 518 16.14 -6.02 35.54
N GLN A 519 16.87 -5.19 34.79
CA GLN A 519 17.95 -4.36 35.33
C GLN A 519 17.39 -3.17 36.12
N TRP A 520 16.28 -2.59 35.70
CA TRP A 520 15.56 -1.56 36.45
C TRP A 520 14.98 -2.11 37.76
N ALA A 521 14.37 -3.29 37.73
CA ALA A 521 13.79 -3.94 38.91
C ALA A 521 14.84 -4.19 40.03
N ARG A 522 16.07 -4.55 39.65
CA ARG A 522 17.17 -4.83 40.59
C ARG A 522 18.00 -3.60 40.95
N LEU A 523 17.70 -2.43 40.37
CA LEU A 523 18.54 -1.24 40.49
C LEU A 523 18.66 -0.80 41.96
N SER A 524 17.58 -0.85 42.75
CA SER A 524 17.61 -0.48 44.17
C SER A 524 18.60 -1.36 44.96
N ASP A 525 18.50 -2.68 44.83
CA ASP A 525 19.38 -3.63 45.50
C ASP A 525 20.84 -3.45 45.07
N ASP A 526 21.06 -3.23 43.77
CA ASP A 526 22.39 -3.01 43.21
C ASP A 526 23.00 -1.67 43.68
N LEU A 527 22.18 -0.65 43.90
CA LEU A 527 22.60 0.61 44.50
C LEU A 527 22.95 0.45 45.99
N ILE A 528 22.27 -0.44 46.73
CA ILE A 528 22.51 -0.69 48.17
C ILE A 528 23.77 -1.53 48.40
N LYS A 529 24.05 -2.51 47.53
CA LYS A 529 25.25 -3.37 47.60
C LYS A 529 26.58 -2.61 47.64
N TYR A 530 26.60 -1.36 47.18
CA TYR A 530 27.81 -0.51 47.12
C TYR A 530 27.64 0.80 47.89
N PRO A 531 27.50 0.75 49.23
CA PRO A 531 27.20 1.94 50.03
C PRO A 531 28.28 3.02 49.96
N GLU A 532 29.55 2.60 49.89
CA GLU A 532 30.73 3.46 49.88
C GLU A 532 31.18 3.93 48.48
N ASN A 533 30.54 3.49 47.40
CA ASN A 533 30.96 3.91 46.05
C ASN A 533 30.50 5.35 45.77
N PRO A 534 31.41 6.31 45.47
CA PRO A 534 31.03 7.70 45.21
C PRO A 534 30.03 7.87 44.06
N PHE A 535 30.14 7.05 43.00
CA PHE A 535 29.21 7.06 41.88
C PHE A 535 27.85 6.48 42.25
N ALA A 536 27.82 5.44 43.09
CA ALA A 536 26.59 4.87 43.64
C ALA A 536 25.85 5.86 44.54
N ILE A 537 26.58 6.51 45.44
CA ILE A 537 26.07 7.56 46.32
C ILE A 537 25.47 8.68 45.47
N LYS A 538 26.19 9.15 44.44
CA LYS A 538 25.69 10.24 43.58
C LYS A 538 24.50 9.82 42.73
N LEU A 539 24.48 8.60 42.17
CA LEU A 539 23.34 8.09 41.42
C LEU A 539 22.11 7.94 42.33
N ARG A 540 22.27 7.39 43.55
CA ARG A 540 21.20 7.36 44.56
C ARG A 540 20.69 8.76 44.89
N GLN A 541 21.60 9.71 45.07
CA GLN A 541 21.23 11.09 45.36
C GLN A 541 20.42 11.70 44.21
N LEU A 542 20.84 11.54 42.96
CA LEU A 542 20.15 12.12 41.80
C LEU A 542 18.80 11.45 41.54
N LEU A 543 18.70 10.13 41.73
CA LEU A 543 17.42 9.42 41.71
C LEU A 543 16.54 9.82 42.92
N GLY A 544 17.13 10.20 44.06
CA GLY A 544 16.39 10.65 45.25
C GLY A 544 16.01 12.13 45.25
N GLN A 545 16.69 12.98 44.47
CA GLN A 545 16.56 14.45 44.50
C GLN A 545 15.30 15.00 43.81
N GLY A 546 14.43 14.13 43.26
CA GLY A 546 13.25 14.54 42.48
C GLY A 546 11.89 14.37 43.18
N SER A 547 11.73 13.44 44.14
CA SER A 547 10.47 13.22 44.87
C SER A 547 10.52 11.97 45.75
N SER A 548 9.95 12.07 46.94
CA SER A 548 9.49 11.00 47.83
C SER A 548 9.13 9.68 47.11
N GLY A 549 10.00 8.67 47.15
CA GLY A 549 9.68 7.27 46.80
C GLY A 549 9.38 6.95 45.32
N ARG A 550 9.15 7.93 44.43
CA ARG A 550 8.62 7.69 43.07
C ARG A 550 9.47 6.73 42.24
N TYR A 551 10.80 6.87 42.26
CA TYR A 551 11.66 5.98 41.48
C TYR A 551 11.74 4.56 42.04
N ILE A 552 11.51 4.36 43.34
CA ILE A 552 11.39 3.03 43.94
C ILE A 552 10.13 2.36 43.37
N GLU A 553 9.03 3.09 43.34
CA GLU A 553 7.77 2.60 42.76
C GLU A 553 7.89 2.32 41.25
N VAL A 554 8.65 3.14 40.49
CA VAL A 554 8.98 2.84 39.08
C VAL A 554 9.76 1.52 38.97
N MET A 555 10.74 1.27 39.84
CA MET A 555 11.52 0.02 39.83
C MET A 555 10.64 -1.20 40.14
N GLU A 556 9.74 -1.11 41.11
CA GLU A 556 8.77 -2.15 41.44
C GLU A 556 7.86 -2.47 40.25
N LYS A 557 7.29 -1.44 39.61
CA LYS A 557 6.45 -1.61 38.40
C LYS A 557 7.24 -2.18 37.23
N CYS A 558 8.52 -1.85 37.07
CA CYS A 558 9.40 -2.49 36.08
C CYS A 558 9.54 -3.99 36.33
N GLY A 559 9.60 -4.43 37.60
CA GLY A 559 9.62 -5.84 37.97
C GLY A 559 8.35 -6.56 37.54
N LEU A 560 7.17 -5.97 37.81
CA LEU A 560 5.88 -6.54 37.40
C LEU A 560 5.77 -6.70 35.87
N VAL A 561 6.17 -5.67 35.12
CA VAL A 561 6.16 -5.72 33.64
C VAL A 561 7.19 -6.74 33.12
N GLU A 562 8.35 -6.86 33.78
CA GLU A 562 9.37 -7.82 33.39
C GLU A 562 8.94 -9.27 33.60
N GLU A 563 8.27 -9.57 34.72
CA GLU A 563 7.75 -10.90 35.03
C GLU A 563 6.75 -11.36 33.95
N ILE A 564 5.74 -10.53 33.68
CA ILE A 564 4.73 -10.77 32.63
C ILE A 564 5.42 -10.96 31.27
N ARG A 565 6.36 -10.07 30.92
CA ARG A 565 7.06 -10.12 29.63
C ARG A 565 7.92 -11.38 29.50
N ASN A 566 8.66 -11.75 30.54
CA ASN A 566 9.55 -12.89 30.48
C ASN A 566 8.77 -14.21 30.41
N GLU A 567 7.65 -14.32 31.12
CA GLU A 567 6.77 -15.49 31.00
C GLU A 567 6.18 -15.62 29.59
N ALA A 568 5.81 -14.50 28.96
CA ALA A 568 5.24 -14.47 27.62
C ALA A 568 6.26 -14.67 26.47
N VAL A 569 7.58 -14.53 26.73
CA VAL A 569 8.61 -14.45 25.67
C VAL A 569 9.72 -15.50 25.78
N HIS A 570 10.05 -16.00 26.98
CA HIS A 570 11.26 -16.82 27.17
C HIS A 570 11.02 -18.32 27.42
N PRO A 571 9.87 -18.78 27.95
CA PRO A 571 9.54 -20.21 28.00
C PRO A 571 8.29 -20.66 27.22
N LYS A 572 7.34 -19.75 26.93
CA LYS A 572 6.05 -20.09 26.30
C LYS A 572 5.79 -19.11 25.16
N VAL A 573 5.65 -19.63 23.94
CA VAL A 573 5.06 -18.84 22.84
C VAL A 573 3.55 -18.80 23.09
N ILE A 574 2.97 -17.60 23.17
CA ILE A 574 1.56 -17.41 23.51
C ILE A 574 0.77 -16.83 22.32
N SER A 575 -0.47 -17.32 22.17
CA SER A 575 -1.40 -16.84 21.14
C SER A 575 -1.86 -15.42 21.41
N PHE A 576 -2.48 -14.79 20.40
CA PHE A 576 -3.01 -13.43 20.52
C PHE A 576 -4.01 -13.29 21.67
N GLU A 577 -4.90 -14.26 21.86
CA GLU A 577 -5.94 -14.26 22.90
C GLU A 577 -5.32 -14.27 24.30
N ILE A 578 -4.29 -15.09 24.52
CA ILE A 578 -3.55 -15.13 25.79
C ILE A 578 -2.78 -13.81 25.98
N GLY A 579 -2.20 -13.27 24.91
CA GLY A 579 -1.54 -11.97 24.93
C GLY A 579 -2.47 -10.82 25.33
N MET A 580 -3.73 -10.85 24.88
CA MET A 580 -4.74 -9.86 25.27
C MET A 580 -5.06 -9.89 26.76
N GLU A 581 -5.12 -11.08 27.37
CA GLU A 581 -5.33 -11.20 28.82
C GLU A 581 -4.13 -10.68 29.63
N GLU A 582 -2.90 -10.95 29.18
CA GLU A 582 -1.71 -10.38 29.83
C GLU A 582 -1.61 -8.86 29.61
N ARG A 583 -2.11 -8.36 28.47
CA ARG A 583 -2.13 -6.93 28.14
C ARG A 583 -2.96 -6.14 29.15
N LYS A 584 -4.11 -6.69 29.58
CA LYS A 584 -4.97 -6.08 30.59
C LYS A 584 -4.26 -5.82 31.92
N LYS A 585 -3.16 -6.54 32.20
CA LYS A 585 -2.29 -6.32 33.37
C LYS A 585 -1.14 -5.36 33.07
N ILE A 586 -0.53 -5.48 31.89
CA ILE A 586 0.68 -4.74 31.52
C ILE A 586 0.40 -3.25 31.27
N VAL A 587 -0.68 -2.92 30.55
CA VAL A 587 -0.98 -1.54 30.13
C VAL A 587 -1.29 -0.63 31.33
N PRO A 588 -2.14 -1.02 32.29
CA PRO A 588 -2.36 -0.23 33.50
C PRO A 588 -1.07 -0.01 34.30
N THR A 589 -0.20 -1.01 34.36
CA THR A 589 1.10 -0.91 35.05
C THR A 589 2.03 0.10 34.36
N ILE A 590 2.03 0.11 33.02
CA ILE A 590 2.77 1.10 32.22
C ILE A 590 2.19 2.50 32.43
N ASN A 591 0.86 2.67 32.42
CA ASN A 591 0.22 3.96 32.67
C ASN A 591 0.52 4.50 34.07
N ALA A 592 0.48 3.64 35.09
CA ALA A 592 0.91 4.02 36.44
C ALA A 592 2.39 4.40 36.50
N THR A 593 3.24 3.82 35.63
CA THR A 593 4.65 4.23 35.50
C THR A 593 4.77 5.59 34.81
N ILE A 594 3.96 5.85 33.78
CA ILE A 594 3.89 7.15 33.09
C ILE A 594 3.49 8.24 34.08
N ASP A 595 2.50 8.00 34.94
CA ASP A 595 2.05 8.95 35.98
C ASP A 595 3.16 9.30 36.98
N LEU A 596 4.05 8.36 37.29
CA LEU A 596 5.20 8.60 38.16
C LEU A 596 6.30 9.43 37.48
N ILE A 597 6.46 9.29 36.16
CA ILE A 597 7.45 10.02 35.36
C ILE A 597 6.97 11.43 35.04
N TYR A 598 5.69 11.58 34.72
CA TYR A 598 5.03 12.84 34.37
C TYR A 598 3.92 13.16 35.38
N PRO A 599 4.25 13.51 36.62
CA PRO A 599 3.25 13.90 37.60
C PRO A 599 2.51 15.14 37.10
N GLU A 600 1.19 15.19 37.25
CA GLU A 600 0.41 16.38 36.92
C GLU A 600 0.98 17.59 37.70
N SER A 601 1.21 18.68 36.98
CA SER A 601 1.59 19.95 37.60
C SER A 601 0.41 20.41 38.45
N SER A 602 0.53 20.25 39.76
CA SER A 602 -0.47 20.72 40.74
C SER A 602 -0.56 22.23 40.77
#